data_AF-A0A0G3XJ56-F1
#
_entry.id   AF-A0A0G3XJ56-F1
#
_cell.length_a   1.000
_cell.length_b   1.000
_cell.length_c   1.000
_cell.angle_alpha   90.00
_cell.angle_beta   90.00
_cell.angle_gamma   90.00
#
_symmetry.space_group_name_H-M   'P 1'
#
loop_
_entity.id
_entity.type
_entity.pdbx_description
1 polymer ?
#
loop_
_entity_poly.entity_id
_entity_poly.type
_entity_poly.pdbx_seq_one_letter_code
_entity_poly.pdbx_strand_id
1 'polypeptide(L)' 'MARRLFVERGYDNTTVRRIGRDANVGLGTVFAEVADKRALLFLCFNAELQTVLDGALKKSSAT' A
#
# COMPACT_ATOMS: atom_id res chain seq x y z
N MET A 1 2.05 -4.50 5.34
CA MET A 1 2.52 -5.49 4.35
C MET A 1 3.23 -4.86 3.16
N ALA A 2 2.59 -4.25 2.15
CA ALA A 2 3.31 -3.81 0.94
C ALA A 2 4.16 -2.53 1.13
N ARG A 3 3.61 -1.50 1.79
CA ARG A 3 4.30 -0.23 2.10
C ARG A 3 5.68 -0.42 2.71
N ARG A 4 5.77 -1.24 3.75
CA ARG A 4 7.02 -1.52 4.47
C ARG A 4 8.12 -1.99 3.51
N LEU A 5 7.80 -2.94 2.63
CA LEU A 5 8.74 -3.44 1.64
C LEU A 5 9.15 -2.39 0.61
N PHE A 6 8.23 -1.53 0.18
CA PHE A 6 8.56 -0.40 -0.69
C PHE A 6 9.47 0.62 -0.01
N VAL A 7 9.25 0.93 1.27
CA VAL A 7 10.08 1.85 2.05
C VAL A 7 11.49 1.27 2.30
N GLU A 8 11.56 0.01 2.75
CA GLU A 8 12.84 -0.62 3.13
C GLU A 8 13.72 -0.96 1.92
N ARG A 9 13.14 -1.20 0.75
CA ARG A 9 13.86 -1.79 -0.39
C ARG A 9 13.77 -0.96 -1.68
N GLY A 10 12.91 0.04 -1.71
CA GLY A 10 12.59 0.80 -2.91
C GLY A 10 11.60 0.07 -3.81
N TYR A 11 11.06 0.82 -4.77
CA TYR A 11 10.06 0.34 -5.72
C TYR A 11 10.61 -0.75 -6.64
N ASP A 12 11.78 -0.53 -7.25
CA ASP A 12 12.34 -1.44 -8.26
C ASP A 12 12.72 -2.80 -7.67
N ASN A 13 13.38 -2.81 -6.50
CA ASN A 13 13.79 -4.04 -5.84
C ASN A 13 12.64 -4.78 -5.15
N THR A 14 11.41 -4.28 -5.24
CA THR A 14 10.21 -4.90 -4.68
C THR A 14 9.36 -5.56 -5.74
N THR A 15 8.89 -6.78 -5.45
CA THR A 15 8.09 -7.58 -6.37
C THR A 15 6.76 -7.97 -5.72
N VAL A 16 5.72 -8.08 -6.54
CA VAL A 16 4.37 -8.51 -6.11
C VAL A 16 4.41 -9.90 -5.46
N ARG A 17 5.26 -10.80 -5.97
CA ARG A 17 5.50 -12.13 -5.38
C ARG A 17 6.07 -12.05 -3.96
N ARG A 18 7.01 -11.13 -3.69
CA ARG A 18 7.55 -10.95 -2.33
C ARG A 18 6.48 -10.39 -1.39
N ILE A 19 5.71 -9.41 -1.87
CA ILE A 19 4.58 -8.84 -1.12
C ILE A 19 3.56 -9.93 -0.77
N GLY A 20 3.17 -10.79 -1.73
CA GLY A 20 2.25 -11.90 -1.47
C GLY A 20 2.79 -12.88 -0.44
N ARG A 21 4.08 -13.25 -0.51
CA ARG A 21 4.71 -14.10 0.51
C ARG A 21 4.74 -13.47 1.90
N ASP A 22 5.13 -12.19 2.00
CA ASP A 22 5.11 -11.44 3.27
C ASP A 22 3.68 -11.34 3.82
N ALA A 23 2.69 -11.27 2.93
CA ALA A 23 1.27 -11.24 3.27
C ALA A 23 0.65 -12.60 3.62
N ASN A 24 1.37 -13.71 3.40
CA ASN A 24 0.81 -15.07 3.38
C ASN A 24 -0.39 -15.21 2.42
N VAL A 25 -0.34 -14.54 1.27
CA VAL A 25 -1.37 -14.55 0.23
C VAL A 25 -0.79 -15.09 -1.08
N GLY A 26 -1.55 -15.96 -1.74
CA GLY A 26 -1.18 -16.50 -3.05
C GLY A 26 -1.08 -15.42 -4.12
N LEU A 27 -0.15 -15.59 -5.07
CA LEU A 27 0.09 -14.59 -6.12
C LEU A 27 -1.15 -14.36 -7.02
N GLY A 28 -1.94 -15.41 -7.25
CA GLY A 28 -3.19 -15.30 -8.00
C GLY A 28 -4.22 -14.41 -7.33
N THR A 29 -4.35 -14.52 -5.99
CA THR A 29 -5.23 -13.64 -5.20
C THR A 29 -4.76 -12.18 -5.28
N VAL A 30 -3.45 -11.93 -5.21
CA VAL A 30 -2.94 -10.56 -5.32
C VAL A 30 -3.31 -9.96 -6.69
N PHE A 31 -3.09 -10.69 -7.78
CA PHE A 31 -3.41 -10.20 -9.13
C PHE A 31 -4.90 -10.20 -9.47
N ALA A 32 -5.74 -10.90 -8.71
CA ALA A 32 -7.19 -10.76 -8.81
C ALA A 32 -7.67 -9.39 -8.31
N GLU A 33 -6.99 -8.86 -7.28
CA GLU A 33 -7.33 -7.57 -6.66
C GLU A 33 -6.59 -6.38 -7.28
N VAL A 34 -5.40 -6.61 -7.85
CA VAL A 34 -4.56 -5.54 -8.41
C VAL A 34 -4.03 -5.85 -9.80
N ALA A 35 -4.10 -4.86 -10.69
CA ALA A 35 -3.64 -5.01 -12.07
C ALA A 35 -2.10 -5.19 -12.16
N ASP A 36 -1.34 -4.41 -11.39
CA ASP A 36 0.13 -4.44 -11.44
C ASP A 36 0.80 -3.94 -10.14
N LYS A 37 2.15 -3.89 -10.16
CA LYS A 37 2.96 -3.38 -9.04
C LYS A 37 2.73 -1.89 -8.74
N ARG A 38 2.44 -1.07 -9.78
CA ARG A 38 2.18 0.37 -9.60
C ARG A 38 0.85 0.57 -8.89
N ALA A 39 -0.18 -0.17 -9.27
CA ALA A 39 -1.47 -0.17 -8.61
C ALA A 39 -1.34 -0.47 -7.11
N LEU A 40 -0.53 -1.47 -6.74
CA LEU A 40 -0.23 -1.75 -5.33
C LEU A 40 0.46 -0.59 -4.60
N LEU A 41 1.39 0.10 -5.28
CA LEU A 41 2.03 1.29 -4.72
C LEU A 41 1.01 2.40 -4.48
N PHE A 42 0.15 2.68 -5.46
CA PHE A 42 -0.90 3.69 -5.33
C PHE A 42 -1.91 3.36 -4.24
N LEU A 43 -2.29 2.09 -4.07
CA LEU A 43 -3.14 1.67 -2.96
C LEU A 43 -2.50 1.94 -1.59
N CYS A 44 -1.19 1.70 -1.45
CA CYS A 44 -0.47 2.05 -0.22
C CYS A 44 -0.51 3.57 0.03
N PHE A 45 -0.22 4.37 -0.99
CA PHE A 45 -0.26 5.83 -0.89
C PHE A 45 -1.65 6.37 -0.57
N ASN A 46 -2.69 5.83 -1.21
CA ASN A 46 -4.07 6.26 -0.97
C ASN A 46 -4.48 5.99 0.48
N ALA A 47 -4.10 4.84 1.05
CA ALA A 47 -4.37 4.54 2.45
C ALA A 47 -3.66 5.53 3.41
N GLU A 48 -2.42 5.93 3.10
CA GLU A 48 -1.70 6.95 3.88
C GLU A 48 -2.31 8.34 3.74
N LEU A 49 -2.67 8.73 2.52
CA LEU A 49 -3.33 10.01 2.25
C LEU A 49 -4.64 10.12 3.01
N GLN A 50 -5.46 9.05 3.04
CA GLN A 50 -6.70 9.05 3.82
C GLN A 50 -6.44 9.26 5.31
N THR A 51 -5.41 8.62 5.87
CA THR A 51 -5.03 8.81 7.29
C THR A 51 -4.66 10.27 7.59
N VAL A 52 -3.92 10.92 6.69
CA VAL A 52 -3.54 12.34 6.83
C VAL A 52 -4.76 13.25 6.71
N LEU A 53 -5.62 13.00 5.72
CA LEU A 53 -6.85 13.77 5.49
C LEU A 53 -7.81 13.67 6.68
N ASP A 54 -8.03 12.46 7.20
CA ASP A 54 -8.87 12.23 8.39
C ASP A 54 -8.35 12.99 9.61
N GLY A 55 -7.03 13.02 9.79
CA GLY A 55 -6.38 13.79 10.84
C GLY A 55 -6.54 15.30 10.67
N ALA A 56 -6.43 15.80 9.43
CA ALA A 56 -6.61 17.22 9.12
C ALA A 56 -8.05 17.67 9.32
N LEU A 57 -9.03 16.89 8.85
CA LEU A 57 -10.46 17.18 8.98
C LEU A 57 -10.90 17.21 10.46
N LYS A 58 -10.46 16.24 11.27
CA LYS A 58 -10.75 16.22 12.72
C LYS A 58 -10.23 17.44 13.46
N LYS A 59 -9.05 17.96 13.08
CA LYS A 59 -8.48 19.18 13.68
C LYS A 59 -9.26 20.42 13.28
N SER A 60 -9.73 20.50 12.04
CA SER A 60 -10.52 21.63 11.54
C SER A 60 -11.90 21.73 12.15
N SER A 61 -12.49 20.61 12.60
CA SER A 61 -13.80 20.58 13.28
C SER A 61 -13.73 20.76 14.80
N ALA A 62 -12.52 20.82 15.37
CA ALA A 62 -12.27 20.97 16.80
C ALA A 62 -11.83 22.39 17.21
N THR A 63 -11.88 23.35 16.26
CA THR A 63 -11.64 24.79 16.47
C THR A 63 -12.92 25.54 16.11
#